data_AF-A0A1G9PM07-F1
#
_entry.id   AF-A0A1G9PM07-F1
#
_cell.length_a   1.000
_cell.length_b   1.000
_cell.length_c   1.000
_cell.angle_alpha   90.00
_cell.angle_beta   90.00
_cell.angle_gamma   90.00
#
_symmetry.space_group_name_H-M   'P 1'
#
loop_
_entity.id
_entity.type
_entity.pdbx_description
1 polymer ?
#
loop_
_entity_poly.entity_id
_entity_poly.type
_entity_poly.pdbx_seq_one_letter_code
_entity_poly.pdbx_strand_id
1 'polypeptide(L)'
;MTVSPSSHPPRRPLLQRLAEHCMVLALAGMVIAVFVNVVLRYVFNTGIASYEEISRLLFVWLVAIGAVVAAYEGSHLGFDLVTSRVGPGPRRAMFWLAQALVAVCMALLLWGSWGQVQAGLQSFSTVLGYPLALGAAATLVLAVGLLAVWLRDVRRGPLPPAQPGAEPALDIE
;
A
#
# COMPACT_ATOMS: atom_id res chain seq x y z
N MET A 1 43.80 8.49 29.34
CA MET A 1 42.86 7.77 30.24
C MET A 1 41.92 8.83 30.82
N THR A 2 40.58 8.74 30.92
CA THR A 2 39.48 7.81 30.51
C THR A 2 38.15 8.50 30.96
N VAL A 3 36.92 8.30 30.47
CA VAL A 3 36.23 7.32 29.59
C VAL A 3 35.30 8.08 28.61
N SER A 4 34.75 7.41 27.59
CA SER A 4 33.73 7.91 26.64
C SER A 4 32.35 8.24 27.27
N PRO A 5 31.51 9.08 26.64
CA PRO A 5 30.13 9.33 27.08
C PRO A 5 29.21 8.12 26.82
N SER A 6 28.40 7.75 27.82
CA SER A 6 27.43 6.65 27.70
C SER A 6 26.11 7.13 27.08
N SER A 7 25.94 6.92 25.78
CA SER A 7 24.70 7.17 25.05
C SER A 7 23.65 6.09 25.34
N HIS A 8 22.94 6.20 26.47
CA HIS A 8 21.81 5.31 26.75
C HIS A 8 20.62 5.71 25.87
N PRO A 9 20.12 4.85 24.95
CA PRO A 9 18.98 5.20 24.11
C PRO A 9 17.73 5.38 24.98
N PRO A 10 16.87 6.38 24.69
CA PRO A 10 15.64 6.60 25.43
C PRO A 10 14.72 5.39 25.29
N ARG A 11 14.25 4.85 26.42
CA ARG A 11 13.33 3.71 26.42
C ARG A 11 11.97 4.19 25.93
N ARG A 12 11.59 3.84 24.68
CA ARG A 12 10.24 4.08 24.13
C ARG A 12 9.17 3.73 25.18
N PRO A 13 8.20 4.63 25.47
CA PRO A 13 7.23 4.42 26.54
C PRO A 13 6.45 3.11 26.34
N LEU A 14 6.16 2.44 27.44
CA LEU A 14 5.56 1.10 27.44
C LEU A 14 4.20 1.09 26.72
N LEU A 15 3.44 2.18 26.84
CA LEU A 15 2.21 2.44 26.09
C LEU A 15 2.39 2.41 24.57
N GLN A 16 3.45 3.01 24.04
CA GLN A 16 3.71 3.06 22.60
C GLN A 16 4.10 1.69 22.06
N ARG A 17 4.89 0.92 22.82
CA ARG A 17 5.19 -0.48 22.49
C ARG A 17 3.93 -1.35 22.52
N LEU A 18 3.04 -1.15 23.49
CA LEU A 18 1.78 -1.88 23.58
C LEU A 18 0.87 -1.55 22.38
N ALA A 19 0.76 -0.26 22.02
CA ALA A 19 0.01 0.18 20.84
C ALA A 19 0.59 -0.40 19.53
N GLU A 20 1.92 -0.40 19.34
CA GLU A 20 2.59 -1.05 18.21
C GLU A 20 2.23 -2.55 18.14
N HIS A 21 2.26 -3.28 19.26
CA HIS A 21 1.89 -4.70 19.29
C HIS A 21 0.39 -4.94 19.01
N CYS A 22 -0.50 -4.11 19.57
CA CYS A 22 -1.93 -4.20 19.29
C CYS A 22 -2.25 -3.95 17.81
N MET A 23 -1.60 -2.98 17.16
CA MET A 23 -1.76 -2.74 15.72
C MET A 23 -1.26 -3.91 14.87
N VAL A 24 -0.10 -4.48 15.21
CA VAL A 24 0.44 -5.66 14.51
C VAL A 24 -0.47 -6.88 14.68
N LEU A 25 -1.00 -7.11 15.89
CA LEU A 25 -1.95 -8.19 16.17
C LEU A 25 -3.29 -8.00 15.45
N ALA A 26 -3.82 -6.77 15.39
CA ALA A 26 -5.05 -6.46 14.65
C ALA A 26 -4.87 -6.68 13.13
N LEU A 27 -3.73 -6.25 12.58
CA LEU A 27 -3.38 -6.47 11.18
C LEU A 27 -3.24 -7.97 10.86
N ALA A 28 -2.49 -8.71 11.69
CA ALA A 28 -2.34 -10.16 11.54
C ALA A 28 -3.69 -10.90 11.67
N GLY A 29 -4.54 -10.50 12.61
CA GLY A 29 -5.89 -11.02 12.77
C GLY A 29 -6.77 -10.80 11.55
N MET A 30 -6.72 -9.61 10.94
CA MET A 30 -7.44 -9.31 9.70
C MET A 30 -6.96 -10.19 8.54
N VAL A 31 -5.63 -10.36 8.38
CA VAL A 31 -5.04 -11.23 7.35
C VAL A 31 -5.47 -12.69 7.54
N ILE A 32 -5.41 -13.21 8.77
CA ILE A 32 -5.84 -14.58 9.09
C ILE A 32 -7.33 -14.75 8.83
N ALA A 33 -8.18 -13.80 9.22
CA ALA A 33 -9.62 -13.88 8.99
C ALA A 33 -9.98 -13.92 7.50
N VAL A 34 -9.33 -13.09 6.66
CA VAL A 34 -9.51 -13.13 5.21
C VAL A 34 -9.00 -14.46 4.62
N PHE A 35 -7.83 -14.95 5.06
CA PHE A 35 -7.28 -16.22 4.60
C PHE A 35 -8.15 -17.43 4.97
N VAL A 36 -8.67 -17.48 6.19
CA VAL A 36 -9.59 -18.56 6.64
C VAL A 36 -10.90 -18.52 5.85
N ASN A 37 -11.45 -17.33 5.58
CA ASN A 37 -12.66 -17.16 4.77
C ASN A 37 -12.46 -17.65 3.32
N VAL A 38 -11.28 -17.39 2.76
CA VAL A 38 -10.83 -17.98 1.49
C VAL A 38 -10.77 -19.52 1.61
N VAL A 39 -9.97 -20.08 2.51
CA VAL A 39 -9.78 -21.55 2.63
C VAL A 39 -11.10 -22.29 2.87
N LEU A 40 -11.99 -21.78 3.73
CA LEU A 40 -13.30 -22.41 3.96
C LEU A 40 -14.11 -22.53 2.68
N ARG A 41 -14.07 -21.51 1.82
CA ARG A 41 -14.79 -21.47 0.55
C ARG A 41 -14.25 -22.50 -0.46
N TYR A 42 -12.94 -22.57 -0.61
CA TYR A 42 -12.29 -23.40 -1.63
C TYR A 42 -12.19 -24.89 -1.24
N VAL A 43 -12.12 -25.21 0.06
CA VAL A 43 -11.89 -26.60 0.52
C VAL A 43 -13.18 -27.35 0.83
N PHE A 44 -14.19 -26.69 1.42
CA PHE A 44 -15.41 -27.39 1.87
C PHE A 44 -16.54 -27.42 0.83
N ASN A 45 -16.48 -26.58 -0.21
CA ASN A 45 -17.37 -26.61 -1.39
C ASN A 45 -18.90 -26.61 -1.10
N THR A 46 -19.33 -26.19 0.09
CA THR A 46 -20.76 -26.15 0.50
C THR A 46 -21.50 -24.92 -0.05
N GLY A 47 -21.19 -24.52 -1.29
CA GLY A 47 -21.68 -23.29 -1.91
C GLY A 47 -22.36 -23.52 -3.25
N ILE A 48 -23.43 -22.78 -3.53
CA ILE A 48 -24.01 -22.70 -4.88
C ILE A 48 -22.95 -22.07 -5.79
N ALA A 49 -22.47 -22.79 -6.81
CA ALA A 49 -21.34 -22.38 -7.65
C ALA A 49 -21.48 -20.95 -8.23
N SER A 50 -22.69 -20.53 -8.60
CA SER A 50 -22.99 -19.16 -9.05
C SER A 50 -22.66 -18.09 -7.99
N TYR A 51 -22.93 -18.35 -6.71
CA TYR A 51 -22.56 -17.46 -5.60
C TYR A 51 -21.05 -17.50 -5.31
N GLU A 52 -20.33 -18.53 -5.74
CA GLU A 52 -18.88 -18.58 -5.66
C GLU A 52 -18.23 -17.58 -6.63
N GLU A 53 -18.64 -17.60 -7.91
CA GLU A 53 -18.16 -16.65 -8.92
C GLU A 53 -18.50 -15.19 -8.57
N ILE A 54 -19.75 -14.90 -8.18
CA ILE A 54 -20.18 -13.55 -7.77
C ILE A 54 -19.34 -13.03 -6.60
N SER A 55 -19.12 -13.86 -5.59
CA SER A 55 -18.28 -13.49 -4.44
C SER A 55 -16.83 -13.25 -4.82
N ARG A 56 -16.28 -14.05 -5.73
CA ARG A 56 -14.89 -13.88 -6.22
C ARG A 56 -14.75 -12.57 -6.97
N LEU A 57 -15.72 -12.25 -7.83
CA LEU A 57 -15.79 -10.98 -8.55
C LEU A 57 -15.86 -9.80 -7.56
N LEU A 58 -16.79 -9.82 -6.62
CA LEU A 58 -16.94 -8.77 -5.60
C LEU A 58 -15.68 -8.63 -4.71
N PHE A 59 -15.00 -9.71 -4.37
CA PHE A 59 -13.75 -9.67 -3.61
C PHE A 59 -12.62 -8.97 -4.37
N VAL A 60 -12.47 -9.26 -5.67
CA VAL A 60 -11.47 -8.57 -6.51
C VAL A 60 -11.77 -7.06 -6.59
N TRP A 61 -13.04 -6.67 -6.74
CA TRP A 61 -13.46 -5.27 -6.69
C TRP A 61 -13.19 -4.60 -5.33
N LEU A 62 -13.47 -5.29 -4.22
CA LEU A 62 -13.19 -4.80 -2.87
C LEU A 62 -11.69 -4.57 -2.64
N VAL A 63 -10.84 -5.52 -3.04
CA VAL A 63 -9.38 -5.38 -2.91
C VAL A 63 -8.84 -4.27 -3.81
N ALA A 64 -9.34 -4.13 -5.05
CA ALA A 64 -8.95 -3.04 -5.95
C ALA A 64 -9.26 -1.66 -5.34
N ILE A 65 -10.48 -1.46 -4.84
CA ILE A 65 -10.89 -0.19 -4.22
C ILE A 65 -10.11 0.04 -2.91
N GLY A 66 -10.02 -0.97 -2.05
CA GLY A 66 -9.31 -0.88 -0.76
C GLY A 66 -7.82 -0.54 -0.92
N ALA A 67 -7.15 -1.09 -1.94
CA ALA A 67 -5.76 -0.78 -2.23
C ALA A 67 -5.56 0.67 -2.73
N VAL A 68 -6.50 1.23 -3.51
CA VAL A 68 -6.45 2.65 -3.91
C VAL A 68 -6.64 3.57 -2.69
N VAL A 69 -7.58 3.25 -1.79
CA VAL A 69 -7.80 4.02 -0.55
C VAL A 69 -6.57 3.95 0.37
N ALA A 70 -6.05 2.74 0.61
CA ALA A 70 -4.85 2.56 1.43
C ALA A 70 -3.61 3.28 0.85
N ALA A 71 -3.45 3.30 -0.47
CA ALA A 71 -2.38 4.07 -1.12
C ALA A 71 -2.56 5.59 -0.95
N TYR A 72 -3.79 6.10 -1.00
CA TYR A 72 -4.10 7.51 -0.79
C TYR A 72 -3.82 7.98 0.66
N GLU A 73 -3.92 7.07 1.63
CA GLU A 73 -3.63 7.32 3.05
C GLU A 73 -2.15 7.09 3.42
N GLY A 74 -1.50 6.08 2.85
CA GLY A 74 -0.16 5.59 3.24
C GLY A 74 1.04 6.16 2.48
N SER A 75 0.91 7.33 1.82
CA SER A 75 1.75 7.79 0.69
C SER A 75 3.28 7.87 0.89
N HIS A 76 3.82 7.81 2.12
CA HIS A 76 5.25 8.11 2.39
C HIS A 76 6.02 7.09 3.26
N LEU A 77 5.47 5.90 3.54
CA LEU A 77 6.01 4.98 4.55
C LEU A 77 7.44 4.41 4.33
N GLY A 78 8.03 4.53 3.13
CA GLY A 78 9.31 3.87 2.80
C GLY A 78 10.53 4.77 2.60
N PHE A 79 10.36 5.99 2.08
CA PHE A 79 11.48 6.73 1.46
C PHE A 79 12.28 7.60 2.44
N ASP A 80 11.68 8.02 3.56
CA ASP A 80 12.35 8.89 4.53
C ASP A 80 13.45 8.18 5.34
N LEU A 81 13.39 6.85 5.51
CA LEU A 81 14.40 6.12 6.30
C LEU A 81 15.77 6.04 5.59
N VAL A 82 15.79 6.11 4.26
CA VAL A 82 17.02 6.15 3.46
C VAL A 82 17.42 7.59 3.15
N THR A 83 16.46 8.47 2.82
CA THR A 83 16.78 9.87 2.50
C THR A 83 17.18 10.74 3.68
N SER A 84 16.76 10.41 4.91
CA SER A 84 17.16 11.15 6.12
C SER A 84 18.66 11.10 6.42
N ARG A 85 19.41 10.19 5.80
CA ARG A 85 20.87 10.05 5.96
C ARG A 85 21.71 10.74 4.88
N VAL A 86 21.08 11.36 3.87
CA VAL A 86 21.79 12.01 2.75
C VAL A 86 21.45 13.49 2.64
N GLY A 87 22.43 14.28 2.20
CA GLY A 87 22.31 15.73 2.06
C GLY A 87 21.23 16.18 1.06
N PRO A 88 20.87 17.48 1.06
CA PRO A 88 19.70 18.00 0.34
C PRO A 88 19.77 17.82 -1.19
N GLY A 89 20.97 17.89 -1.78
CA GLY A 89 21.18 17.65 -3.22
C GLY A 89 20.88 16.19 -3.63
N PRO A 90 21.64 15.21 -3.10
CA PRO A 90 21.39 13.78 -3.37
C PRO A 90 19.97 13.32 -3.04
N ARG A 91 19.37 13.80 -1.93
CA ARG A 91 17.97 13.51 -1.56
C ARG A 91 16.99 13.87 -2.68
N ARG A 92 17.18 15.01 -3.35
CA ARG A 92 16.30 15.47 -4.44
C ARG A 92 16.51 14.69 -5.74
N ALA A 93 17.74 14.31 -6.06
CA ALA A 93 18.02 13.43 -7.21
C ALA A 93 17.40 12.03 -7.01
N MET A 94 17.56 11.46 -5.80
CA MET A 94 17.02 10.15 -5.46
C MET A 94 15.48 10.13 -5.46
N PHE A 95 14.84 11.23 -5.01
CA PHE A 95 13.38 11.40 -5.12
C PHE A 95 12.90 11.33 -6.56
N TRP A 96 13.51 12.10 -7.47
CA TRP A 96 13.10 12.09 -8.88
C TRP A 96 13.38 10.76 -9.58
N LEU A 97 14.48 10.07 -9.22
CA LEU A 97 14.76 8.72 -9.72
C LEU A 97 13.71 7.71 -9.25
N ALA A 98 13.33 7.73 -7.97
CA ALA A 98 12.26 6.90 -7.44
C ALA A 98 10.92 7.22 -8.14
N GLN A 99 10.61 8.49 -8.33
CA GLN A 99 9.37 8.92 -8.98
C GLN A 99 9.30 8.48 -10.45
N ALA A 100 10.42 8.52 -11.18
CA ALA A 100 10.53 8.01 -12.54
C ALA A 100 10.36 6.50 -12.61
N LEU A 101 10.96 5.75 -11.68
CA LEU A 101 10.80 4.29 -11.62
C LEU A 101 9.34 3.90 -11.31
N VAL A 102 8.67 4.60 -10.38
CA VAL A 102 7.24 4.38 -10.11
C VAL A 102 6.40 4.77 -11.33
N ALA A 103 6.75 5.82 -12.09
CA ALA A 103 6.07 6.17 -13.34
C ALA A 103 6.11 5.02 -14.36
N VAL A 104 7.28 4.39 -14.53
CA VAL A 104 7.44 3.20 -15.39
C VAL A 104 6.59 2.03 -14.89
N CYS A 105 6.58 1.77 -13.57
CA CYS A 105 5.71 0.74 -12.99
C CYS A 105 4.22 1.03 -13.24
N MET A 106 3.76 2.29 -13.08
CA MET A 106 2.38 2.67 -13.37
C MET A 106 2.02 2.49 -14.86
N ALA A 107 2.91 2.88 -15.78
CA ALA A 107 2.71 2.69 -17.21
C ALA A 107 2.59 1.19 -17.59
N LEU A 108 3.45 0.34 -17.02
CA LEU A 108 3.39 -1.11 -17.22
C LEU A 108 2.12 -1.73 -16.62
N LEU A 109 1.68 -1.28 -15.44
CA LEU A 109 0.42 -1.73 -14.83
C LEU A 109 -0.80 -1.34 -15.66
N LEU A 110 -0.84 -0.11 -16.19
CA LEU A 110 -1.93 0.35 -17.06
C LEU A 110 -1.98 -0.43 -18.38
N TRP A 111 -0.83 -0.69 -19.01
CA TRP A 111 -0.78 -1.47 -20.25
C TRP A 111 -1.17 -2.94 -20.00
N GLY A 112 -0.62 -3.56 -18.95
CA GLY A 112 -0.95 -4.94 -18.59
C GLY A 112 -2.44 -5.14 -18.23
N SER A 113 -2.99 -4.24 -17.41
CA SER A 113 -4.41 -4.29 -17.03
C SER A 113 -5.35 -4.00 -18.20
N TRP A 114 -5.01 -3.09 -19.11
CA TRP A 114 -5.74 -2.89 -20.36
C TRP A 114 -5.75 -4.16 -21.25
N GLY A 115 -4.60 -4.83 -21.38
CA GLY A 115 -4.50 -6.11 -22.07
C GLY A 115 -5.36 -7.22 -21.43
N GLN A 116 -5.41 -7.28 -20.10
CA GLN A 116 -6.30 -8.19 -19.38
C GLN A 116 -7.79 -7.92 -19.66
N VAL A 117 -8.20 -6.65 -19.73
CA VAL A 117 -9.59 -6.29 -20.08
C VAL A 117 -9.92 -6.73 -21.50
N GLN A 118 -9.04 -6.47 -22.47
CA GLN A 118 -9.26 -6.90 -23.86
C GLN A 118 -9.35 -8.42 -24.01
N ALA A 119 -8.44 -9.18 -23.37
CA ALA A 119 -8.51 -10.64 -23.35
C ALA A 119 -9.78 -11.16 -22.66
N GLY A 120 -10.16 -10.53 -21.54
CA GLY A 120 -11.37 -10.87 -20.79
C GLY A 120 -12.68 -10.58 -21.51
N LEU A 121 -12.69 -9.71 -22.54
CA LEU A 121 -13.87 -9.46 -23.37
C LEU A 121 -14.17 -10.62 -24.34
N GLN A 122 -13.15 -11.44 -24.66
CA GLN A 122 -13.27 -12.61 -25.53
C GLN A 122 -13.53 -13.92 -24.75
N SER A 123 -13.60 -13.85 -23.42
CA SER A 123 -13.68 -15.01 -22.53
C SER A 123 -14.82 -14.87 -21.53
N PHE A 124 -15.65 -15.91 -21.38
CA PHE A 124 -16.83 -15.90 -20.50
C PHE A 124 -16.66 -16.88 -19.34
N SER A 125 -17.32 -16.62 -18.20
CA SER A 125 -17.31 -17.53 -17.05
C SER A 125 -18.10 -18.82 -17.37
N THR A 126 -17.71 -19.93 -16.75
CA THR A 126 -18.30 -21.25 -17.04
C THR A 126 -19.60 -21.51 -16.30
N VAL A 127 -19.88 -20.81 -15.20
CA VAL A 127 -21.09 -21.02 -14.39
C VAL A 127 -22.17 -19.97 -14.65
N LEU A 128 -21.78 -18.70 -14.85
CA LEU A 128 -22.71 -17.58 -15.03
C LEU A 128 -22.69 -16.95 -16.42
N GLY A 129 -21.70 -17.26 -17.26
CA GLY A 129 -21.63 -16.75 -18.64
C GLY A 129 -21.36 -15.25 -18.75
N TYR A 130 -20.92 -14.57 -17.69
CA TYR A 130 -20.52 -13.16 -17.77
C TYR A 130 -19.09 -13.03 -18.35
N PRO A 131 -18.76 -11.92 -19.04
CA PRO A 131 -17.41 -11.72 -19.60
C PRO A 131 -16.38 -11.49 -18.49
N LEU A 132 -15.28 -12.24 -18.52
CA LEU A 132 -14.19 -12.16 -17.52
C LEU A 132 -13.54 -10.76 -17.47
N ALA A 133 -13.76 -9.94 -18.50
CA ALA A 133 -13.51 -8.50 -18.51
C ALA A 133 -13.98 -7.78 -17.24
N LEU A 134 -15.09 -8.20 -16.61
CA LEU A 134 -15.58 -7.58 -15.37
C LEU A 134 -14.62 -7.76 -14.18
N GLY A 135 -13.86 -8.85 -14.14
CA GLY A 135 -12.79 -9.06 -13.15
C GLY A 135 -11.52 -8.28 -13.50
N ALA A 136 -11.15 -8.27 -14.78
CA ALA A 136 -10.00 -7.50 -15.28
C ALA A 136 -10.21 -5.97 -15.16
N ALA A 137 -11.45 -5.49 -15.27
CA ALA A 137 -11.77 -4.07 -15.11
C ALA A 137 -11.40 -3.54 -13.72
N ALA A 138 -11.47 -4.38 -12.68
CA ALA A 138 -11.02 -4.02 -11.34
C ALA A 138 -9.50 -3.78 -11.26
N THR A 139 -8.68 -4.54 -12.00
CA THR A 139 -7.21 -4.30 -12.04
C THR A 139 -6.87 -3.03 -12.79
N LEU A 140 -7.65 -2.68 -13.83
CA LEU A 140 -7.54 -1.40 -14.53
C LEU A 140 -7.94 -0.22 -13.63
N VAL A 141 -9.04 -0.34 -12.86
CA VAL A 141 -9.47 0.67 -11.88
C VAL A 141 -8.42 0.87 -10.79
N LEU A 142 -7.81 -0.21 -10.29
CA LEU A 142 -6.68 -0.14 -9.36
C LEU A 142 -5.50 0.62 -9.98
N ALA A 143 -5.09 0.28 -11.21
CA ALA A 143 -3.97 0.95 -11.88
C ALA A 143 -4.21 2.45 -12.10
N VAL A 144 -5.43 2.84 -12.51
CA VAL A 144 -5.83 4.26 -12.66
C VAL A 144 -5.87 4.98 -11.31
N GLY A 145 -6.39 4.33 -10.26
CA GLY A 145 -6.43 4.90 -8.91
C GLY A 145 -5.04 5.13 -8.33
N LEU A 146 -4.12 4.17 -8.48
CA LEU A 146 -2.73 4.31 -8.07
C LEU A 146 -1.98 5.39 -8.87
N LEU A 147 -2.24 5.52 -10.18
CA LEU A 147 -1.72 6.62 -10.98
C LEU A 147 -2.18 7.99 -10.44
N ALA A 148 -3.45 8.10 -10.03
CA ALA A 148 -3.99 9.35 -9.48
C ALA A 148 -3.36 9.72 -8.13
N VAL A 149 -3.12 8.73 -7.24
CA VAL A 149 -2.36 8.91 -5.99
C VAL A 149 -0.93 9.35 -6.30
N TRP A 150 -0.23 8.62 -7.16
CA TRP A 150 1.14 8.94 -7.57
C TRP A 150 1.25 10.37 -8.13
N LEU A 151 0.31 10.81 -8.99
CA LEU A 151 0.31 12.14 -9.58
C LEU A 151 0.08 13.25 -8.54
N ARG A 152 -0.75 12.98 -7.52
CA ARG A 152 -0.92 13.87 -6.35
C ARG A 152 0.37 13.98 -5.55
N ASP A 153 1.12 12.90 -5.38
CA ASP A 153 2.38 12.91 -4.63
C ASP A 153 3.52 13.57 -5.42
N VAL A 154 3.58 13.42 -6.76
CA VAL A 154 4.47 14.24 -7.64
C VAL A 154 4.23 15.74 -7.37
N ARG A 155 2.96 16.15 -7.35
CA ARG A 155 2.55 17.57 -7.19
C ARG A 155 2.84 18.12 -5.80
N ARG A 156 2.94 17.28 -4.76
CA ARG A 156 3.32 17.67 -3.40
C ARG A 156 4.83 17.92 -3.27
N GLY A 157 5.63 17.31 -4.13
CA GLY A 157 7.09 17.47 -4.16
C GLY A 157 7.81 16.78 -2.99
N PRO A 158 9.15 16.92 -2.92
CA PRO A 158 9.94 16.31 -1.85
C PRO A 158 9.63 16.97 -0.50
N LEU A 159 9.36 16.18 0.54
CA LEU A 159 9.14 16.71 1.89
C LEU A 159 10.33 17.58 2.34
N PRO A 160 10.08 18.72 3.03
CA PRO A 160 11.14 19.47 3.70
C PRO A 160 12.00 18.56 4.59
N PRO A 161 13.30 18.87 4.79
CA PRO A 161 14.07 18.16 5.80
C PRO A 161 13.40 18.34 7.17
N ALA A 162 13.29 17.26 7.94
CA ALA A 162 12.87 17.36 9.34
C ALA A 162 13.85 18.30 10.06
N GLN A 163 13.34 19.42 10.59
CA GLN A 163 14.19 20.43 11.22
C GLN A 163 14.83 19.84 12.49
N PRO A 164 16.18 19.75 12.60
CA PRO A 164 16.86 19.15 13.75
C PRO A 164 16.84 20.03 15.03
N GLY A 165 15.78 20.81 15.24
CA GLY A 165 15.71 21.84 16.27
C GLY A 165 14.28 22.20 16.71
N ALA A 166 13.27 21.39 16.37
CA ALA A 166 11.96 21.48 16.99
C ALA A 166 11.94 20.74 18.35
N GLU A 167 12.90 21.06 19.23
CA GLU A 167 12.57 21.02 20.65
C GLU A 167 11.46 22.05 20.85
N PRO A 168 10.35 21.72 21.53
CA PRO A 168 9.51 22.77 22.05
C PRO A 168 10.39 23.61 22.96
N ALA A 169 10.47 24.92 22.72
CA ALA A 169 11.03 25.83 23.69
C ALA A 169 10.23 25.62 24.98
N LEU A 170 10.85 24.93 25.93
CA LEU A 170 10.29 24.81 27.27
C LEU A 170 10.58 26.16 27.91
N ASP A 171 9.65 27.08 27.70
CA ASP A 171 9.76 28.46 28.15
C ASP A 171 10.14 28.47 29.64
N ILE A 172 11.29 29.08 29.92
CA ILE A 172 11.86 29.14 31.26
C ILE A 172 11.19 30.31 31.99
N GLU A 173 10.15 30.01 32.78
CA GLU A 173 9.69 30.80 33.94
C GLU A 173 9.32 29.88 35.11
#